data_AF-A0AA35TJD6-F1
#
_entry.id   AF-A0AA35TJD6-F1
#
_cell.length_a   1.000
_cell.length_b   1.000
_cell.length_c   1.000
_cell.angle_alpha   90.00
_cell.angle_beta   90.00
_cell.angle_gamma   90.00
#
_symmetry.space_group_name_H-M   'P 1'
#
loop_
_entity.id
_entity.type
_entity.pdbx_description
1 polymer ?
#
loop_
_entity_poly.entity_id
_entity_poly.type
_entity_poly.pdbx_seq_one_letter_code
_entity_poly.pdbx_strand_id
1 'polypeptide(L)'
;MVTVKWDIRDIKSQHSSYVDSLVQEFVRYQGRLVAVEKSIKAPAEVPHMLWEGAVIAANRVFVEGFSLAKKCTNEGRALMQLDFQQYRTKVEKISGIRPLPYHQYVEDYIKAYYLSETDTEEWIRKHTEYSSKQLQSLVVTGVGSRITKRSRQRLLTVIEELEKRK
;
A
#
# COMPACT_ATOMS: atom_id res chain seq x y z
N MET A 1 16.76 -5.32 9.43
CA MET A 1 15.37 -4.82 9.54
C MET A 1 14.50 -5.93 10.09
N VAL A 2 13.68 -5.66 11.09
CA VAL A 2 12.74 -6.64 11.65
C VAL A 2 11.54 -6.75 10.71
N THR A 3 11.22 -7.97 10.26
CA THR A 3 10.03 -8.22 9.46
C THR A 3 8.78 -8.03 10.33
N VAL A 4 7.89 -7.13 9.93
CA VAL A 4 6.59 -6.95 10.60
C VAL A 4 5.70 -8.17 10.34
N LYS A 5 5.06 -8.66 11.40
CA LYS A 5 4.06 -9.72 11.29
C LYS A 5 2.66 -9.11 11.28
N TRP A 6 1.83 -9.56 10.35
CA TRP A 6 0.42 -9.16 10.24
C TRP A 6 -0.55 -10.16 10.90
N ASP A 7 0.01 -11.21 11.51
CA ASP A 7 -0.70 -12.21 12.33
C ASP A 7 -0.48 -11.87 13.80
N ILE A 8 -1.25 -10.89 14.30
CA ILE A 8 -1.17 -10.38 15.67
C ILE A 8 -2.53 -10.49 16.33
N ARG A 9 -2.56 -10.57 17.67
CA ARG A 9 -3.81 -10.74 18.43
C ARG A 9 -4.25 -9.47 19.14
N ASP A 10 -3.32 -8.57 19.39
CA ASP A 10 -3.58 -7.34 20.12
C ASP A 10 -3.57 -6.14 19.17
N ILE A 11 -4.59 -5.31 19.25
CA ILE A 11 -4.62 -4.01 18.56
C ILE A 11 -3.45 -3.18 19.06
N LYS A 12 -2.61 -2.71 18.12
CA LYS A 12 -1.49 -1.82 18.42
C LYS A 12 -1.96 -0.36 18.41
N SER A 13 -1.50 0.40 19.39
CA SER A 13 -1.71 1.85 19.45
C SER A 13 -0.65 2.67 18.71
N GLN A 14 0.43 2.00 18.26
CA GLN A 14 1.57 2.62 17.59
C GLN A 14 1.80 1.92 16.25
N HIS A 15 2.28 2.70 15.27
CA HIS A 15 2.72 2.18 13.98
C HIS A 15 4.02 1.38 14.10
N SER A 16 4.30 0.57 13.08
CA SER A 16 5.51 -0.21 12.94
C SER A 16 6.74 0.67 12.72
N SER A 17 7.87 0.29 13.32
CA SER A 17 9.13 1.07 13.26
C SER A 17 9.68 1.32 11.85
N TYR A 18 9.34 0.49 10.86
CA TYR A 18 9.74 0.73 9.48
C TYR A 18 9.16 2.04 8.92
N VAL A 19 7.98 2.46 9.40
CA VAL A 19 7.35 3.71 8.97
C VAL A 19 8.21 4.90 9.39
N ASP A 20 8.78 4.89 10.59
CA ASP A 20 9.69 5.94 11.03
C ASP A 20 10.98 5.94 10.21
N SER A 21 11.53 4.77 9.89
CA SER A 21 12.71 4.66 9.01
C SER A 21 12.41 5.21 7.61
N LEU A 22 11.24 4.87 7.05
CA LEU A 22 10.80 5.35 5.74
C LEU A 22 10.60 6.88 5.74
N VAL A 23 9.93 7.42 6.75
CA VAL A 23 9.75 8.88 6.90
C VAL A 23 11.10 9.57 7.03
N GLN A 24 12.06 8.98 7.75
CA GLN A 24 13.41 9.53 7.85
C GLN A 24 14.11 9.58 6.48
N GLU A 25 13.92 8.59 5.61
CA GLU A 25 14.41 8.68 4.22
C GLU A 25 13.76 9.83 3.45
N PHE A 26 12.46 10.08 3.64
CA PHE A 26 11.78 11.24 3.03
C PHE A 26 12.30 12.59 3.56
N VAL A 27 12.67 12.68 4.84
CA VAL A 27 13.34 13.88 5.39
C VAL A 27 14.70 14.09 4.72
N ARG A 28 15.50 13.03 4.57
CA ARG A 28 16.81 13.12 3.88
C ARG A 28 16.63 13.48 2.40
N TYR A 29 15.61 12.92 1.77
CA TYR A 29 15.22 13.23 0.40
C TYR A 29 14.90 14.72 0.22
N GLN A 30 14.05 15.29 1.08
CA GLN A 30 13.76 16.73 1.08
C GLN A 30 15.03 17.58 1.23
N GLY A 31 15.92 17.21 2.16
CA GLY A 31 17.19 17.92 2.35
C GLY A 31 18.07 17.93 1.09
N ARG A 32 18.13 16.80 0.36
CA ARG A 32 18.85 16.70 -0.91
C ARG A 32 18.18 17.51 -2.02
N LEU A 33 16.84 17.49 -2.08
CA LEU A 33 16.09 18.25 -3.08
C LEU A 33 16.33 19.75 -2.92
N VAL A 34 16.26 20.27 -1.69
CA VAL A 34 16.58 21.67 -1.37
C VAL A 34 18.03 22.03 -1.71
N ALA A 35 18.97 21.11 -1.51
CA ALA A 35 20.36 21.35 -1.90
C ALA A 35 20.51 21.47 -3.42
N VAL A 36 19.82 20.62 -4.19
CA VAL A 36 19.80 20.68 -5.65
C VAL A 36 19.16 21.98 -6.14
N GLU A 37 18.02 22.39 -5.60
CA GLU A 37 17.35 23.66 -5.94
C GLU A 37 18.25 24.89 -5.74
N LYS A 38 19.17 24.84 -4.77
CA LYS A 38 20.17 25.90 -4.57
C LYS A 38 21.30 25.88 -5.58
N SER A 39 21.61 24.71 -6.14
CA SER A 39 22.71 24.51 -7.09
C SER A 39 22.29 24.69 -8.54
N ILE A 40 21.01 24.45 -8.87
CA ILE A 40 20.48 24.56 -10.24
C ILE A 40 19.20 25.39 -10.27
N LYS A 41 19.02 26.22 -11.31
CA LYS A 41 17.74 26.88 -11.59
C LYS A 41 16.83 25.91 -12.34
N ALA A 42 16.10 25.08 -11.60
CA ALA A 42 15.07 24.22 -12.16
C ALA A 42 13.71 24.96 -12.24
N PRO A 43 12.84 24.62 -13.21
CA PRO A 43 11.44 25.03 -13.19
C PRO A 43 10.75 24.59 -11.88
N ALA A 44 9.76 25.37 -11.44
CA ALA A 44 9.06 25.14 -10.17
C ALA A 44 8.28 23.81 -10.13
N GLU A 45 8.03 23.21 -11.30
CA GLU A 45 7.33 21.94 -11.47
C GLU A 45 8.24 20.74 -11.18
N VAL A 46 9.56 20.88 -11.33
CA VAL A 46 10.50 19.76 -11.17
C VAL A 46 10.48 19.18 -9.76
N PRO A 47 10.56 19.99 -8.67
CA PRO A 47 10.42 19.48 -7.31
C PRO A 47 9.10 18.76 -7.07
N HIS A 48 8.00 19.26 -7.64
CA HIS A 48 6.69 18.63 -7.53
C HIS A 48 6.66 17.25 -8.21
N MET A 49 7.17 17.14 -9.44
CA MET A 49 7.25 15.86 -10.17
C MET A 49 8.13 14.83 -9.44
N LEU A 50 9.24 15.30 -8.88
CA LEU A 50 10.16 14.46 -8.10
C LEU A 50 9.48 13.92 -6.83
N TRP A 51 8.76 14.79 -6.10
CA TRP A 51 7.97 14.40 -4.95
C TRP A 51 6.85 13.41 -5.29
N GLU A 52 6.11 13.67 -6.36
CA GLU A 52 5.05 12.79 -6.83
C GLU A 52 5.60 11.40 -7.17
N GLY A 53 6.71 11.32 -7.91
CA GLY A 53 7.37 10.06 -8.23
C GLY A 53 7.84 9.30 -6.99
N ALA A 54 8.46 9.99 -6.02
CA ALA A 54 8.91 9.38 -4.77
C ALA A 54 7.75 8.83 -3.93
N VAL A 55 6.66 9.58 -3.84
CA VAL A 55 5.43 9.16 -3.15
C VAL A 55 4.78 7.96 -3.83
N ILE A 56 4.62 8.00 -5.15
CA ILE A 56 4.03 6.88 -5.91
C ILE A 56 4.85 5.61 -5.71
N ALA A 57 6.18 5.73 -5.75
CA ALA A 57 7.06 4.60 -5.49
C ALA A 57 6.86 4.03 -4.08
N ALA A 58 6.79 4.88 -3.05
CA ALA A 58 6.54 4.43 -1.68
C ALA A 58 5.17 3.74 -1.53
N ASN A 59 4.11 4.31 -2.11
CA ASN A 59 2.77 3.70 -2.07
C ASN A 59 2.74 2.32 -2.73
N ARG A 60 3.47 2.14 -3.85
CA ARG A 60 3.65 0.82 -4.48
C ARG A 60 4.37 -0.16 -3.55
N VAL A 61 5.43 0.30 -2.87
CA VAL A 61 6.18 -0.51 -1.90
C VAL A 61 5.31 -0.91 -0.70
N PHE A 62 4.38 -0.06 -0.25
CA PHE A 62 3.42 -0.42 0.80
C PHE A 62 2.54 -1.61 0.38
N VAL A 63 1.89 -1.52 -0.77
CA VAL A 63 1.01 -2.63 -1.26
C VAL A 63 1.82 -3.88 -1.54
N GLU A 64 3.02 -3.75 -2.12
CA GLU A 64 3.92 -4.89 -2.31
C GLU A 64 4.22 -5.54 -0.95
N GLY A 65 4.65 -4.78 0.05
CA GLY A 65 4.94 -5.26 1.39
C GLY A 65 3.74 -5.91 2.10
N PHE A 66 2.55 -5.32 1.97
CA PHE A 66 1.31 -5.90 2.50
C PHE A 66 0.94 -7.20 1.79
N SER A 67 1.13 -7.28 0.48
CA SER A 67 0.84 -8.49 -0.30
C SER A 67 1.78 -9.67 0.02
N LEU A 68 2.94 -9.42 0.61
CA LEU A 68 3.85 -10.47 1.09
C LEU A 68 3.39 -11.12 2.41
N ALA A 69 2.32 -10.61 3.03
CA ALA A 69 1.71 -11.25 4.19
C ALA A 69 1.30 -12.69 3.83
N LYS A 70 1.64 -13.65 4.69
CA LYS A 70 1.14 -15.04 4.57
C LYS A 70 -0.16 -15.27 5.34
N LYS A 71 -0.37 -14.44 6.37
CA LYS A 71 -1.54 -14.41 7.24
C LYS A 71 -1.76 -12.96 7.66
N CYS A 72 -3.01 -12.53 7.68
CA CYS A 72 -3.38 -11.17 8.03
C CYS A 72 -4.67 -11.16 8.87
N THR A 73 -4.48 -10.96 10.17
CA THR A 73 -5.54 -10.82 11.20
C THR A 73 -6.27 -9.48 11.06
N ASN A 74 -7.41 -9.32 11.72
CA ASN A 74 -8.11 -8.02 11.73
C ASN A 74 -7.25 -6.95 12.42
N GLU A 75 -6.57 -7.31 13.50
CA GLU A 75 -5.63 -6.47 14.23
C GLU A 75 -4.42 -6.12 13.36
N GLY A 76 -3.92 -7.08 12.57
CA GLY A 76 -2.88 -6.84 11.57
C GLY A 76 -3.29 -5.86 10.48
N ARG A 77 -4.53 -5.93 9.98
CA ARG A 77 -5.08 -4.98 9.01
C ARG A 77 -5.23 -3.58 9.62
N ALA A 78 -5.67 -3.50 10.88
CA ALA A 78 -5.71 -2.25 11.61
C ALA A 78 -4.31 -1.64 11.76
N LEU A 79 -3.29 -2.46 11.99
CA LEU A 79 -1.89 -2.01 11.99
C LEU A 79 -1.44 -1.55 10.59
N MET A 80 -1.78 -2.24 9.49
CA MET A 80 -1.48 -1.76 8.12
C MET A 80 -2.07 -0.37 7.87
N GLN A 81 -3.33 -0.16 8.30
CA GLN A 81 -4.01 1.13 8.18
C GLN A 81 -3.31 2.21 9.01
N LEU A 82 -2.94 1.91 10.25
CA LEU A 82 -2.23 2.83 11.14
C LEU A 82 -0.85 3.19 10.58
N ASP A 83 -0.12 2.20 10.08
CA ASP A 83 1.20 2.37 9.46
C ASP A 83 1.13 3.31 8.27
N PHE A 84 0.18 3.08 7.36
CA PHE A 84 0.01 3.93 6.19
C PHE A 84 -0.49 5.33 6.55
N GLN A 85 -1.41 5.46 7.52
CA GLN A 85 -1.89 6.76 7.97
C GLN A 85 -0.78 7.61 8.59
N GLN A 86 0.10 7.00 9.39
CA GLN A 86 1.25 7.67 10.00
C GLN A 86 2.28 8.12 8.96
N TYR A 87 2.57 7.24 7.99
CA TYR A 87 3.37 7.59 6.83
C TYR A 87 2.78 8.79 6.08
N ARG A 88 1.50 8.70 5.68
CA ARG A 88 0.82 9.73 4.87
C ARG A 88 0.86 11.08 5.57
N THR A 89 0.43 11.14 6.83
CA THR A 89 0.38 12.39 7.59
C THR A 89 1.75 13.06 7.74
N LYS A 90 2.80 12.26 8.00
CA LYS A 90 4.16 12.78 8.15
C LYS A 90 4.74 13.26 6.82
N VAL A 91 4.53 12.51 5.74
CA VAL A 91 5.06 12.89 4.41
C VAL A 91 4.29 14.07 3.81
N GLU A 92 2.96 14.17 3.97
CA GLU A 92 2.19 15.37 3.59
C GLU A 92 2.76 16.64 4.24
N LYS A 93 3.21 16.55 5.50
CA LYS A 93 3.86 17.67 6.19
C LYS A 93 5.25 17.99 5.65
N ILE A 94 6.03 16.99 5.25
CA ILE A 94 7.40 17.19 4.73
C ILE A 94 7.36 17.75 3.30
N SER A 95 6.48 17.21 2.45
CA SER A 95 6.37 17.61 1.04
C SER A 95 5.52 18.85 0.83
N GLY A 96 4.62 19.17 1.76
CA GLY A 96 3.59 20.21 1.58
C GLY A 96 2.46 19.81 0.63
N ILE A 97 2.45 18.58 0.11
CA ILE A 97 1.43 18.10 -0.83
C ILE A 97 0.30 17.45 -0.06
N ARG A 98 -0.94 17.92 -0.28
CA ARG A 98 -2.14 17.35 0.34
C ARG A 98 -3.35 17.40 -0.61
N PRO A 99 -4.07 16.27 -0.82
CA PRO A 99 -3.76 14.92 -0.32
C PRO A 99 -2.49 14.36 -0.98
N LEU A 100 -1.83 13.40 -0.32
CA LEU A 100 -0.65 12.73 -0.87
C LEU A 100 -1.00 12.02 -2.21
N PRO A 101 -0.24 12.19 -3.30
CA PRO A 101 -0.56 11.54 -4.58
C PRO A 101 -0.69 10.03 -4.45
N TYR A 102 -1.62 9.43 -5.19
CA TYR A 102 -1.79 7.97 -5.28
C TYR A 102 -2.02 7.24 -3.94
N HIS A 103 -2.46 7.93 -2.88
CA HIS A 103 -2.71 7.31 -1.56
C HIS A 103 -3.85 6.29 -1.59
N GLN A 104 -4.86 6.52 -2.43
CA GLN A 104 -6.01 5.63 -2.59
C GLN A 104 -5.61 4.22 -3.02
N TYR A 105 -4.52 4.07 -3.79
CA TYR A 105 -3.97 2.77 -4.17
C TYR A 105 -3.65 1.89 -2.96
N VAL A 106 -3.17 2.48 -1.86
CA VAL A 106 -2.88 1.71 -0.64
C VAL A 106 -4.14 1.52 0.19
N GLU A 107 -4.93 2.59 0.36
CA GLU A 107 -6.14 2.54 1.19
C GLU A 107 -7.19 1.58 0.63
N ASP A 108 -7.39 1.56 -0.67
CA ASP A 108 -8.37 0.68 -1.31
C ASP A 108 -7.93 -0.77 -1.27
N TYR A 109 -6.62 -1.05 -1.38
CA TYR A 109 -6.07 -2.39 -1.14
C TYR A 109 -6.33 -2.87 0.29
N ILE A 110 -6.13 -2.01 1.31
CA ILE A 110 -6.42 -2.36 2.71
C ILE A 110 -7.93 -2.57 2.92
N LYS A 111 -8.78 -1.69 2.37
CA LYS A 111 -10.26 -1.82 2.45
C LYS A 111 -10.74 -3.11 1.81
N ALA A 112 -10.08 -3.57 0.74
CA ALA A 112 -10.46 -4.79 0.04
C ALA A 112 -10.40 -6.05 0.94
N TYR A 113 -9.63 -6.03 2.04
CA TYR A 113 -9.63 -7.12 3.04
C TYR A 113 -10.99 -7.31 3.74
N TYR A 114 -11.92 -6.37 3.63
CA TYR A 114 -13.22 -6.40 4.30
C TYR A 114 -14.39 -6.71 3.36
N LEU A 115 -14.13 -6.90 2.07
CA LEU A 115 -15.17 -7.20 1.08
C LEU A 115 -15.81 -8.58 1.31
N SER A 116 -17.07 -8.68 0.87
CA SER A 116 -17.78 -9.95 0.71
C SER A 116 -17.26 -10.73 -0.49
N GLU A 117 -17.66 -12.00 -0.64
CA GLU A 117 -17.27 -12.81 -1.81
C GLU A 117 -17.67 -12.15 -3.13
N THR A 118 -18.91 -11.67 -3.22
CA THR A 118 -19.47 -11.02 -4.42
C THR A 118 -18.71 -9.74 -4.74
N ASP A 119 -18.55 -8.86 -3.75
CA ASP A 119 -17.89 -7.57 -3.95
C ASP A 119 -16.41 -7.75 -4.31
N THR A 120 -15.77 -8.81 -3.81
CA THR A 120 -14.37 -9.11 -4.12
C THR A 120 -14.17 -9.43 -5.59
N GLU A 121 -15.07 -10.21 -6.21
CA GLU A 121 -14.96 -10.54 -7.63
C GLU A 121 -15.12 -9.28 -8.49
N GLU A 122 -16.13 -8.46 -8.20
CA GLU A 122 -16.33 -7.18 -8.89
C GLU A 122 -15.13 -6.24 -8.73
N TRP A 123 -14.60 -6.14 -7.51
CA TRP A 123 -13.44 -5.32 -7.21
C TRP A 123 -12.19 -5.79 -7.98
N ILE A 124 -11.90 -7.10 -8.01
CA ILE A 124 -10.79 -7.69 -8.78
C ILE A 124 -10.90 -7.34 -10.28
N ARG A 125 -12.10 -7.40 -10.84
CA ARG A 125 -12.32 -7.09 -12.27
C ARG A 125 -12.14 -5.61 -12.58
N LYS A 126 -12.50 -4.73 -11.64
CA LYS A 126 -12.42 -3.27 -11.80
C LYS A 126 -10.99 -2.73 -11.61
N HIS A 127 -10.24 -3.28 -10.67
CA HIS A 127 -8.94 -2.75 -10.28
C HIS A 127 -7.78 -3.42 -11.04
N THR A 128 -7.37 -2.79 -12.15
CA THR A 128 -6.33 -3.31 -13.06
C THR A 128 -4.91 -2.90 -12.68
N GLU A 129 -4.77 -1.96 -11.75
CA GLU A 129 -3.52 -1.37 -11.28
C GLU A 129 -2.72 -2.28 -10.32
N TYR A 130 -3.35 -3.32 -9.76
CA TYR A 130 -2.67 -4.31 -8.93
C TYR A 130 -2.15 -5.48 -9.77
N SER A 131 -1.05 -6.09 -9.32
CA SER A 131 -0.52 -7.30 -9.94
C SER A 131 -1.35 -8.53 -9.58
N SER A 132 -1.31 -9.58 -10.42
CA SER A 132 -1.97 -10.85 -10.10
C SER A 132 -1.52 -11.41 -8.76
N LYS A 133 -0.23 -11.27 -8.41
CA LYS A 133 0.30 -11.70 -7.10
C LYS A 133 -0.33 -10.93 -5.94
N GLN A 134 -0.49 -9.62 -6.08
CA GLN A 134 -1.13 -8.77 -5.06
C GLN A 134 -2.60 -9.15 -4.86
N LEU A 135 -3.33 -9.38 -5.96
CA LEU A 135 -4.73 -9.81 -5.93
C LEU A 135 -4.89 -11.22 -5.34
N GLN A 136 -4.04 -12.16 -5.75
CA GLN A 136 -4.03 -13.53 -5.21
C GLN A 136 -3.75 -13.52 -3.70
N SER A 137 -2.79 -12.72 -3.24
CA SER A 137 -2.50 -12.58 -1.82
C SER A 137 -3.70 -12.04 -1.03
N LEU A 138 -4.38 -11.01 -1.56
CA LEU A 138 -5.59 -10.47 -0.96
C LEU A 138 -6.70 -11.53 -0.84
N VAL A 139 -6.91 -12.33 -1.90
CA VAL A 139 -7.87 -13.43 -1.89
C VAL A 139 -7.48 -14.50 -0.87
N VAL A 140 -6.21 -14.86 -0.77
CA VAL A 140 -5.75 -15.95 0.11
C VAL A 140 -5.74 -15.53 1.58
N THR A 141 -5.25 -14.33 1.89
CA THR A 141 -5.00 -13.87 3.27
C THR A 141 -6.11 -13.00 3.84
N GLY A 142 -6.90 -12.35 3.00
CA GLY A 142 -8.06 -11.57 3.37
C GLY A 142 -9.32 -12.42 3.33
N VAL A 143 -10.02 -12.32 2.21
CA VAL A 143 -11.37 -12.88 1.99
C VAL A 143 -11.39 -14.41 2.14
N GLY A 144 -10.31 -15.08 1.74
CA GLY A 144 -10.12 -16.54 1.79
C GLY A 144 -10.27 -17.18 3.16
N SER A 145 -10.13 -16.40 4.24
CA SER A 145 -10.40 -16.86 5.61
C SER A 145 -11.89 -16.97 5.95
N ARG A 146 -12.75 -16.29 5.18
CA ARG A 146 -14.21 -16.19 5.40
C ARG A 146 -15.05 -16.90 4.35
N ILE A 147 -14.44 -17.37 3.25
CA ILE A 147 -15.14 -18.00 2.13
C ILE A 147 -14.75 -19.47 1.97
N THR A 148 -15.58 -20.23 1.25
CA THR A 148 -15.32 -21.65 1.01
C THR A 148 -14.08 -21.88 0.14
N LYS A 149 -13.47 -23.07 0.24
CA LYS A 149 -12.35 -23.48 -0.64
C LYS A 149 -12.73 -23.37 -2.13
N ARG A 150 -13.98 -23.69 -2.48
CA ARG A 150 -14.51 -23.60 -3.86
C ARG A 150 -14.60 -22.15 -4.32
N SER A 151 -15.18 -21.27 -3.50
CA SER A 151 -15.26 -19.83 -3.76
C SER A 151 -13.89 -19.20 -3.97
N ARG A 152 -12.94 -19.54 -3.09
CA ARG A 152 -11.56 -19.07 -3.19
C ARG A 152 -10.90 -19.50 -4.50
N GLN A 153 -11.06 -20.77 -4.88
CA GLN A 153 -10.52 -21.28 -6.15
C GLN A 153 -11.10 -20.55 -7.36
N ARG A 154 -12.41 -20.24 -7.34
CA ARG A 154 -13.07 -19.47 -8.41
C ARG A 154 -12.45 -18.09 -8.56
N LEU A 155 -12.26 -17.35 -7.47
CA LEU A 155 -11.63 -16.02 -7.51
C LEU A 155 -10.20 -16.06 -8.04
N LEU A 156 -9.42 -17.08 -7.67
CA LEU A 156 -8.06 -17.27 -8.21
C LEU A 156 -8.08 -17.52 -9.73
N THR A 157 -9.01 -18.33 -10.22
CA THR A 157 -9.20 -18.53 -11.66
C THR A 157 -9.59 -17.24 -12.37
N VAL A 158 -10.45 -16.41 -11.78
CA VAL A 158 -10.76 -15.08 -12.34
C VAL A 158 -9.51 -14.22 -12.49
N ILE A 159 -8.62 -14.21 -11.49
CA ILE A 159 -7.36 -13.44 -11.56
C ILE A 159 -6.45 -13.99 -12.68
N GLU A 160 -6.31 -15.32 -12.80
CA GLU A 160 -5.51 -15.94 -13.86
C GLU A 160 -6.06 -15.64 -15.26
N GLU A 161 -7.38 -15.61 -15.43
CA GLU A 161 -8.02 -15.24 -16.70
C GLU A 161 -7.78 -13.78 -17.06
N LEU A 162 -7.80 -12.87 -16.08
CA LEU A 162 -7.52 -11.46 -16.30
C LEU A 162 -6.05 -11.22 -16.65
N GLU A 163 -5.12 -11.97 -16.04
CA GLU A 163 -3.69 -11.89 -16.36
C GLU A 163 -3.40 -12.28 -17.81
N LYS A 164 -4.04 -13.34 -18.31
CA LYS A 164 -3.88 -13.81 -19.70
C LYS A 164 -4.40 -12.83 -20.76
N ARG A 165 -5.22 -11.85 -20.36
CA ARG A 165 -5.81 -10.84 -21.26
C ARG A 165 -5.00 -9.55 -21.33
N LYS A 166 -4.00 -9.37 -20.46
CA LYS A 166 -3.07 -8.23 -20.47
C LYS A 166 -1.91 -8.50 -21.42
#